data_AF-A0A815J4M7-F1
#
_entry.id   AF-A0A815J4M7-F1
#
_cell.length_a   1.000
_cell.length_b   1.000
_cell.length_c   1.000
_cell.angle_alpha   90.00
_cell.angle_beta   90.00
_cell.angle_gamma   90.00
#
_symmetry.space_group_name_H-M   'P 1'
#
loop_
_entity.id
_entity.type
_entity.pdbx_description
1 polymer ?
#
loop_
_entity_poly.entity_id
_entity_poly.type
_entity_poly.pdbx_seq_one_letter_code
_entity_poly.pdbx_strand_id
1 'polypeptide(L)'
;MNSSGVNEHSEPIAPTEVTSPKINYACMTLNDISSLKSIDDLTTQQLQQILLHNLVSIAECVKRSELISKVKLLYHNEKQKNESNTNKTTFENLLENH
;
A
#
# COMPACT_ATOMS: atom_id res chain seq x y z
N MET A 1 16.98 21.93 60.35
CA MET A 1 17.64 21.32 59.18
C MET A 1 16.59 21.14 58.11
N ASN A 2 16.77 21.88 57.04
CA ASN A 2 15.92 21.94 55.86
C ASN A 2 15.99 20.65 55.03
N SER A 3 14.86 20.39 54.41
CA SER A 3 14.49 19.32 53.50
C SER A 3 15.48 19.06 52.37
N SER A 4 15.59 17.79 51.95
CA SER A 4 15.51 17.37 50.54
C SER A 4 15.74 15.86 50.47
N GLY A 5 14.77 15.14 49.90
CA GLY A 5 14.83 13.68 49.78
C GLY A 5 13.82 13.18 48.77
N VAL A 6 14.14 13.44 47.49
CA VAL A 6 13.71 12.75 46.26
C VAL A 6 12.23 12.78 45.88
N ASN A 7 11.95 13.66 44.92
CA ASN A 7 10.85 13.58 43.97
C ASN A 7 11.25 12.65 42.80
N GLU A 8 10.27 11.85 42.33
CA GLU A 8 10.09 11.42 40.92
C GLU A 8 11.14 10.42 40.37
N HIS A 9 10.89 9.50 39.45
CA HIS A 9 9.85 9.26 38.47
C HIS A 9 10.11 7.83 37.96
N SER A 10 9.14 6.93 37.94
CA SER A 10 9.19 5.71 37.12
C SER A 10 7.78 5.19 36.95
N GLU A 11 7.02 5.89 36.12
CA GLU A 11 5.88 5.29 35.44
C GLU A 11 6.35 4.02 34.72
N PRO A 12 5.66 2.88 34.91
CA PRO A 12 5.85 1.75 34.01
C PRO A 12 5.38 2.21 32.63
N ILE A 13 6.33 2.29 31.71
CA ILE A 13 6.13 2.60 30.29
C ILE A 13 4.99 1.71 29.81
N ALA A 14 3.82 2.32 29.61
CA ALA A 14 2.67 1.66 29.04
C ALA A 14 3.10 1.00 27.73
N PRO A 15 2.62 -0.22 27.42
CA PRO A 15 2.81 -0.78 26.10
C PRO A 15 2.31 0.27 25.11
N THR A 16 3.21 0.85 24.32
CA THR A 16 2.84 1.51 23.07
C THR A 16 2.23 0.42 22.20
N GLU A 17 0.94 0.15 22.42
CA GLU A 17 0.05 -0.36 21.40
C GLU A 17 0.16 0.64 20.28
N VAL A 18 1.02 0.31 19.30
CA VAL A 18 0.99 0.88 17.96
C VAL A 18 -0.34 0.40 17.38
N THR A 19 -1.42 1.02 17.85
CA THR A 19 -2.76 0.87 17.33
C THR A 19 -2.68 1.47 15.95
N SER A 20 -2.34 0.60 15.00
CA SER A 20 -2.45 0.87 13.57
C SER A 20 -3.84 1.45 13.40
N PRO A 21 -3.98 2.73 13.01
CA PRO A 21 -5.29 3.33 12.93
C PRO A 21 -6.05 2.51 11.88
N LYS A 22 -7.09 1.79 12.32
CA LYS A 22 -7.95 1.01 11.44
C LYS A 22 -8.83 2.00 10.72
N ILE A 23 -8.26 2.62 9.69
CA ILE A 23 -8.97 3.65 8.98
C ILE A 23 -9.80 3.00 7.90
N ASN A 24 -11.11 2.93 8.15
CA ASN A 24 -12.12 2.48 7.22
C ASN A 24 -12.31 3.56 6.15
N TYR A 25 -11.36 3.69 5.23
CA TYR A 25 -11.58 4.46 4.01
C TYR A 25 -12.25 3.56 2.98
N ALA A 26 -13.15 4.13 2.17
CA ALA A 26 -13.65 3.47 0.97
C ALA A 26 -12.44 2.90 0.19
N CYS A 27 -12.48 1.60 -0.10
CA CYS A 27 -11.37 0.83 -0.65
C CYS A 27 -11.04 1.31 -2.06
N MET A 28 -10.20 2.33 -2.16
CA MET A 28 -9.72 2.80 -3.45
C MET A 28 -8.82 1.74 -4.05
N THR A 29 -9.18 1.24 -5.23
CA THR A 29 -8.46 0.17 -5.93
C THR A 29 -7.71 0.72 -7.14
N LEU A 30 -6.83 -0.10 -7.73
CA LEU A 30 -6.20 0.25 -9.01
C LEU A 30 -7.20 0.38 -10.16
N ASN A 31 -8.36 -0.29 -10.06
CA ASN A 31 -9.36 -0.27 -11.12
C ASN A 31 -10.08 1.10 -11.19
N ASP A 32 -10.07 1.86 -10.10
CA ASP A 32 -10.57 3.24 -10.05
C ASP A 32 -9.62 4.24 -10.72
N ILE A 33 -8.42 3.80 -11.13
CA ILE A 33 -7.38 4.65 -11.72
C ILE A 33 -7.34 4.45 -13.24
N SER A 34 -7.73 5.47 -13.99
CA SER A 34 -7.73 5.40 -15.46
C SER A 34 -6.41 5.84 -16.10
N SER A 35 -5.50 6.51 -15.37
CA SER A 35 -4.24 7.00 -15.94
C SER A 35 -3.15 7.24 -14.89
N LEU A 36 -1.89 7.30 -15.33
CA LEU A 36 -0.76 7.64 -14.47
C LEU A 36 -0.87 9.06 -13.87
N LYS A 37 -1.47 10.01 -14.61
CA LYS A 37 -1.68 11.37 -14.13
C LYS A 37 -2.61 11.40 -12.93
N SER A 38 -3.66 10.58 -12.95
CA SER A 38 -4.60 10.43 -11.84
C SER A 38 -3.91 9.95 -10.57
N ILE A 39 -2.78 9.22 -10.65
CA ILE A 39 -2.01 8.75 -9.48
C ILE A 39 -1.32 9.91 -8.76
N ASP A 40 -0.79 10.89 -9.50
CA ASP A 40 -0.12 12.05 -8.92
C ASP A 40 -1.09 12.95 -8.12
N ASP A 41 -2.37 12.96 -8.50
CA ASP A 41 -3.44 13.72 -7.86
C ASP A 41 -4.01 13.02 -6.60
N LEU A 42 -3.70 11.74 -6.35
CA LEU A 42 -4.25 10.98 -5.21
C LEU A 42 -3.62 11.40 -3.89
N THR A 43 -4.38 11.49 -2.81
CA THR A 43 -3.84 11.75 -1.47
C THR A 43 -2.93 10.62 -0.96
N THR A 44 -2.06 10.91 0.01
CA THR A 44 -1.18 9.91 0.64
C THR A 44 -1.98 8.73 1.21
N GLN A 45 -3.15 9.01 1.79
CA GLN A 45 -4.06 7.99 2.29
C GLN A 45 -4.57 7.08 1.17
N GLN A 46 -5.04 7.64 0.06
CA GLN A 46 -5.50 6.88 -1.10
C GLN A 46 -4.39 6.00 -1.70
N LEU A 47 -3.17 6.54 -1.83
CA LEU A 47 -2.01 5.77 -2.29
C LEU A 47 -1.70 4.59 -1.36
N GLN A 48 -1.74 4.81 -0.04
CA GLN A 48 -1.57 3.73 0.95
C GLN A 48 -2.66 2.67 0.82
N GLN A 49 -3.93 3.08 0.63
CA GLN A 49 -5.02 2.12 0.46
C GLN A 49 -4.82 1.23 -0.76
N ILE A 50 -4.43 1.81 -1.90
CA ILE A 50 -4.15 1.05 -3.12
C ILE A 50 -3.02 0.03 -2.88
N LEU A 51 -1.94 0.44 -2.20
CA LEU A 51 -0.83 -0.46 -1.89
C LEU A 51 -1.24 -1.56 -0.91
N LEU A 52 -1.97 -1.23 0.16
CA LEU A 52 -2.47 -2.19 1.14
C LEU A 52 -3.43 -3.21 0.52
N HIS A 53 -4.31 -2.77 -0.38
CA HIS A 53 -5.23 -3.65 -1.11
C HIS A 53 -4.49 -4.64 -2.01
N ASN A 54 -3.31 -4.28 -2.50
CA ASN A 54 -2.45 -5.15 -3.31
C ASN A 54 -1.36 -5.84 -2.47
N LEU A 55 -1.50 -5.83 -1.14
CA LEU A 55 -0.56 -6.44 -0.19
C LEU A 55 0.88 -5.93 -0.34
N VAL A 56 1.06 -4.71 -0.83
CA VAL A 56 2.36 -4.05 -0.95
C VAL A 56 2.70 -3.37 0.37
N SER A 57 3.92 -3.64 0.86
CA SER A 57 4.40 -3.01 2.10
C SER A 57 4.55 -1.50 1.95
N ILE A 58 3.84 -0.78 2.81
CA ILE A 58 3.94 0.68 3.00
C ILE A 58 4.97 1.07 4.07
N ALA A 59 5.52 0.09 4.82
CA ALA A 59 6.43 0.35 5.92
C ALA A 59 7.76 1.00 5.47
N GLU A 60 8.18 0.72 4.24
CA GLU A 60 9.38 1.30 3.63
C GLU A 60 9.13 2.64 2.95
N CYS A 61 7.87 3.12 2.92
CA CYS A 61 7.50 4.35 2.24
C CYS A 61 7.43 5.50 3.26
N VAL A 62 8.46 6.34 3.28
CA VAL A 62 8.56 7.50 4.17
C VAL A 62 7.96 8.75 3.52
N LYS A 63 7.97 8.80 2.17
CA LYS A 63 7.52 9.96 1.40
C LYS A 63 6.35 9.63 0.49
N ARG A 64 5.50 10.63 0.23
CA ARG A 64 4.44 10.58 -0.79
C ARG A 64 4.99 10.16 -2.17
N SER A 65 6.16 10.66 -2.55
CA SER A 65 6.81 10.32 -3.83
C SER A 65 7.13 8.83 -3.97
N GLU A 66 7.46 8.16 -2.86
CA GLU A 66 7.74 6.72 -2.83
C GLU A 66 6.44 5.92 -3.02
N LEU A 67 5.37 6.35 -2.33
CA LEU A 67 4.03 5.77 -2.53
C LEU A 67 3.56 5.93 -3.98
N ILE A 68 3.70 7.12 -4.58
CA ILE A 68 3.37 7.36 -6.00
C ILE A 68 4.15 6.41 -6.90
N SER A 69 5.46 6.28 -6.69
CA SER A 69 6.31 5.41 -7.52
C SER A 69 5.89 3.95 -7.41
N LYS A 70 5.60 3.45 -6.20
CA LYS A 70 5.11 2.08 -6.00
C LYS A 70 3.74 1.87 -6.67
N VAL A 71 2.81 2.82 -6.55
CA VAL A 71 1.49 2.73 -7.19
C VAL A 71 1.60 2.77 -8.72
N LYS A 72 2.49 3.60 -9.28
CA LYS A 72 2.78 3.62 -10.73
C LYS A 72 3.35 2.29 -11.23
N LEU A 73 4.31 1.71 -10.51
CA LEU A 73 4.88 0.40 -10.83
C LEU A 73 3.81 -0.69 -10.79
N LEU A 74 2.99 -0.68 -9.75
CA LEU A 74 1.89 -1.61 -9.56
C LEU A 74 0.85 -1.49 -10.68
N TYR A 75 0.48 -0.27 -11.08
CA TYR A 75 -0.43 -0.01 -12.21
C TYR A 75 0.12 -0.56 -13.53
N HIS A 76 1.41 -0.38 -13.80
CA HIS A 76 2.06 -0.96 -14.99
C HIS A 76 2.10 -2.48 -14.96
N ASN A 77 2.40 -3.08 -13.80
CA ASN A 77 2.44 -4.54 -13.65
C ASN A 77 1.07 -5.18 -13.84
N GLU A 78 0.01 -4.58 -13.28
CA GLU A 78 -1.36 -5.07 -13.50
C GLU A 78 -1.78 -5.00 -14.98
N LYS A 79 -1.42 -3.91 -15.67
CA LYS A 79 -1.72 -3.75 -17.09
C LYS A 79 -0.99 -4.79 -17.95
N GLN A 80 0.28 -5.04 -17.67
CA GLN A 80 1.07 -6.07 -18.36
C GLN A 80 0.59 -7.50 -18.04
N LYS A 81 0.15 -7.77 -16.81
CA LYS A 81 -0.41 -9.07 -16.41
C LYS A 81 -1.68 -9.40 -17.19
N ASN A 82 -2.56 -8.42 -17.40
CA ASN A 82 -3.77 -8.62 -18.21
C ASN A 82 -3.43 -8.88 -19.68
N GLU A 83 -2.45 -8.18 -20.24
CA GLU A 83 -2.00 -8.40 -21.62
C GLU A 83 -1.35 -9.77 -21.82
N SER A 84 -0.62 -10.25 -20.81
CA SER A 84 0.07 -11.56 -20.84
C SER A 84 -0.86 -12.77 -20.65
N ASN A 85 -2.09 -12.55 -20.19
CA ASN A 85 -3.07 -13.64 -20.00
C ASN A 85 -3.90 -13.90 -21.27
N THR A 86 -4.02 -12.91 -22.17
CA THR A 86 -4.73 -13.05 -23.45
C THR A 86 -4.02 -13.97 -24.45
N ASN A 87 -2.71 -14.13 -24.33
CA ASN A 87 -1.87 -14.96 -25.22
C ASN A 87 -1.66 -16.39 -24.71
N LYS A 88 -2.12 -16.74 -23.50
CA LYS A 88 -2.05 -18.14 -23.02
C LYS A 88 -3.20 -19.01 -23.56
N THR A 89 -4.34 -18.43 -23.88
CA THR A 89 -5.54 -19.17 -24.33
C THR A 89 -5.53 -19.56 -25.82
N THR A 90 -4.57 -19.07 -26.60
CA THR A 90 -4.48 -19.37 -28.04
C THR A 90 -3.63 -20.61 -28.34
N PHE A 91 -2.65 -20.95 -27.50
CA PHE A 91 -1.75 -22.08 -27.78
C PHE A 91 -2.33 -23.46 -27.45
N GLU A 92 -3.36 -23.55 -26.60
CA GLU A 92 -4.02 -24.83 -26.27
C GLU A 92 -5.13 -25.23 -27.26
N ASN A 93 -5.54 -24.37 -28.19
CA ASN A 93 -6.57 -24.70 -29.20
C ASN A 93 -6.00 -25.18 -30.55
N LEU A 94 -4.68 -25.32 -30.69
CA LEU A 94 -4.01 -25.70 -31.95
C LEU A 94 -3.45 -27.13 -31.97
N LEU A 95 -3.63 -27.92 -30.91
CA LEU A 95 -3.13 -29.30 -30.82
C LEU A 95 -4.23 -30.39 -30.88
N GLU A 96 -5.50 -30.01 -31.05
CA GLU A 96 -6.63 -30.96 -31.10
C GLU A 96 -7.16 -31.21 -32.52
N ASN A 97 -6.30 -31.11 -33.53
CA ASN A 97 -6.58 -31.56 -34.90
C ASN A 97 -5.33 -32.21 -35.51
N HIS A 98 -4.98 -33.42 -35.06
CA HIS A 98 -4.23 -34.36 -35.90
C HIS A 98 -4.49 -35.81 -35.51
#